data_AF-L0IJ73-F1
#
_entry.id   AF-L0IJ73-F1
#
_cell.length_a   1.000
_cell.length_b   1.000
_cell.length_c   1.000
_cell.angle_alpha   90.00
_cell.angle_beta   90.00
_cell.angle_gamma   90.00
#
_symmetry.space_group_name_H-M   'P 1'
#
loop_
_entity.id
_entity.type
_entity.pdbx_description
1 polymer ?
#
loop_
_entity_poly.entity_id
_entity_poly.type
_entity_poly.pdbx_seq_one_letter_code
_entity_poly.pdbx_strand_id
1 'polypeptide(L)'
;MKSEILKIDNLSEAKNELKKLNIEDVSVAIMASKAVFCVIKLKDVHPAAANIIKQEMLALGGEAAVERGCINMSIEKSQVVIMGTLKQYLKLLSKLKMQSGYFGLDIVIKEISEKIEPLLN
;
A
#
# COMPACT_ATOMS: atom_id res chain seq x y z
N MET A 1 -18.44 -29.13 -2.87
CA MET A 1 -17.60 -28.04 -2.33
C MET A 1 -18.47 -26.80 -2.19
N LYS A 2 -18.38 -26.08 -1.06
CA LYS A 2 -18.98 -24.74 -0.90
C LYS A 2 -17.86 -23.71 -0.94
N SER A 3 -18.10 -22.54 -1.50
CA SER A 3 -17.14 -21.44 -1.59
C SER A 3 -17.78 -20.13 -1.15
N GLU A 4 -16.98 -19.25 -0.56
CA GLU A 4 -17.40 -17.90 -0.18
C GLU A 4 -16.29 -16.89 -0.49
N ILE A 5 -16.67 -15.62 -0.65
CA ILE A 5 -15.73 -14.51 -0.79
C ILE A 5 -15.62 -13.83 0.58
N LEU A 6 -14.41 -13.81 1.13
CA LEU A 6 -14.12 -13.12 2.38
C LEU A 6 -13.84 -11.64 2.10
N LYS A 7 -14.51 -10.77 2.85
CA LYS A 7 -14.16 -9.35 2.95
C LYS A 7 -13.36 -9.17 4.24
N ILE A 8 -12.15 -8.64 4.09
CA ILE A 8 -11.21 -8.47 5.19
C ILE A 8 -10.72 -7.03 5.11
N ASP A 9 -11.23 -6.19 5.99
CA ASP A 9 -11.02 -4.74 5.93
C ASP A 9 -9.85 -4.28 6.82
N ASN A 10 -9.46 -5.09 7.82
CA ASN A 10 -8.39 -4.75 8.75
C ASN A 10 -7.63 -5.98 9.27
N LEU A 11 -6.53 -5.72 9.97
CA LEU A 11 -5.62 -6.74 10.45
C LEU A 11 -6.27 -7.64 11.50
N SER A 12 -7.16 -7.11 12.34
CA SER A 12 -7.89 -7.90 13.34
C SER A 12 -8.84 -8.91 12.69
N GLU A 13 -9.62 -8.52 11.68
CA GLU A 13 -10.46 -9.42 10.89
C GLU A 13 -9.63 -10.50 10.20
N ALA A 14 -8.51 -10.12 9.57
CA ALA A 14 -7.61 -11.06 8.92
C ALA A 14 -7.08 -12.13 9.90
N LYS A 15 -6.66 -11.70 11.10
CA LYS A 15 -6.18 -12.61 12.15
C LYS A 15 -7.30 -13.54 12.63
N ASN A 16 -8.49 -13.00 12.87
CA ASN A 16 -9.64 -13.79 13.34
C ASN A 16 -10.03 -14.88 12.33
N GLU A 17 -10.04 -14.54 11.05
CA GLU A 17 -10.38 -15.51 10.00
C GLU A 17 -9.30 -16.60 9.87
N LEU A 18 -8.03 -16.23 9.87
CA LEU A 18 -6.93 -17.20 9.80
C LEU A 18 -6.84 -18.10 11.03
N LYS A 19 -7.19 -17.60 12.23
CA LYS A 19 -7.20 -18.40 13.47
C LYS A 19 -8.24 -19.52 13.45
N LYS A 20 -9.35 -19.36 12.70
CA LYS A 20 -10.37 -20.42 12.54
C LYS A 20 -9.82 -21.67 11.87
N LEU A 21 -8.68 -21.57 11.17
CA LEU A 21 -8.01 -22.70 10.53
C LEU A 21 -7.20 -23.57 11.50
N ASN A 22 -7.09 -23.19 12.79
CA ASN A 22 -6.27 -23.87 13.81
C ASN A 22 -4.80 -24.03 13.39
N ILE A 23 -4.22 -22.95 12.84
CA ILE A 23 -2.80 -22.86 12.49
C ILE A 23 -2.01 -22.13 13.57
N GLU A 24 -0.68 -22.29 13.56
CA GLU A 24 0.22 -21.63 14.51
C GLU A 24 0.11 -20.09 14.46
N ASP A 25 0.19 -19.44 15.63
CA ASP A 25 0.07 -17.98 15.75
C ASP A 25 1.14 -17.24 14.94
N VAL A 26 2.34 -17.81 14.82
CA VAL A 26 3.42 -17.26 13.99
C VAL A 26 3.01 -17.20 12.51
N SER A 27 2.31 -18.23 12.02
CA SER A 27 1.81 -18.26 10.65
C SER A 27 0.72 -17.21 10.43
N VAL A 28 -0.19 -17.05 11.39
CA VAL A 28 -1.20 -15.98 11.37
C VAL A 28 -0.53 -14.60 11.27
N ALA A 29 0.46 -14.34 12.13
CA ALA A 29 1.17 -13.05 12.14
C ALA A 29 1.88 -12.73 10.82
N ILE A 30 2.47 -13.74 10.16
CA ILE A 30 3.16 -13.59 8.86
C ILE A 30 2.18 -13.33 7.70
N MET A 31 0.96 -13.86 7.78
CA MET A 31 0.00 -13.87 6.67
C MET A 31 -1.08 -12.80 6.76
N ALA A 32 -1.52 -12.40 7.96
CA ALA A 32 -2.69 -11.55 8.14
C ALA A 32 -2.62 -10.24 7.34
N SER A 33 -1.46 -9.56 7.32
CA SER A 33 -1.27 -8.33 6.54
C SER A 33 -1.30 -8.51 5.01
N LYS A 34 -1.22 -9.74 4.50
CA LYS A 34 -1.38 -10.05 3.07
C LYS A 34 -2.84 -10.15 2.65
N ALA A 35 -3.76 -10.34 3.61
CA ALA A 35 -5.19 -10.51 3.34
C ALA A 35 -5.95 -9.18 3.32
N VAL A 36 -5.37 -8.12 3.90
CA VAL A 36 -5.95 -6.77 3.92
C VAL A 36 -5.53 -6.03 2.66
N PHE A 37 -6.45 -5.77 1.74
CA PHE A 37 -6.20 -5.04 0.50
C PHE A 37 -6.88 -3.66 0.55
N CYS A 38 -6.16 -2.61 0.17
CA CYS A 38 -6.76 -1.29 0.06
C CYS A 38 -6.25 -0.52 -1.17
N VAL A 39 -7.00 0.52 -1.53
CA VAL A 39 -6.72 1.41 -2.64
C VAL A 39 -6.67 2.84 -2.12
N ILE A 40 -5.53 3.51 -2.32
CA ILE A 40 -5.30 4.89 -1.86
C ILE A 40 -5.11 5.79 -3.07
N LYS A 41 -5.87 6.87 -3.13
CA LYS A 41 -5.67 7.94 -4.13
C LYS A 41 -4.98 9.13 -3.49
N LEU A 42 -3.82 9.48 -4.02
CA LEU A 42 -3.11 10.71 -3.70
C LEU A 42 -3.37 11.75 -4.80
N LYS A 43 -3.38 13.03 -4.41
CA LYS A 43 -3.49 14.19 -5.29
C LYS A 43 -2.27 15.07 -5.13
N ASP A 44 -2.02 15.93 -6.12
CA ASP A 44 -0.96 16.93 -6.07
C ASP A 44 0.45 16.37 -5.83
N VAL A 45 0.72 15.16 -6.30
CA VAL A 45 2.01 14.47 -6.11
C VAL A 45 3.01 14.94 -7.17
N HIS A 46 4.24 15.24 -6.78
CA HIS A 46 5.31 15.55 -7.72
C HIS A 46 5.51 14.36 -8.70
N PRO A 47 5.65 14.58 -10.02
CA PRO A 47 5.66 13.48 -10.99
C PRO A 47 6.82 12.50 -10.79
N ALA A 48 7.99 12.98 -10.33
CA ALA A 48 9.10 12.10 -9.96
C ALA A 48 8.76 11.21 -8.75
N ALA A 49 8.08 11.75 -7.73
CA ALA A 49 7.60 10.95 -6.59
C ALA A 49 6.55 9.93 -7.04
N ALA A 50 5.64 10.30 -7.96
CA ALA A 50 4.68 9.37 -8.55
C ALA A 50 5.38 8.19 -9.26
N ASN A 51 6.44 8.46 -10.02
CA ASN A 51 7.24 7.41 -10.66
C ASN A 51 7.95 6.51 -9.64
N ILE A 52 8.54 7.09 -8.58
CA ILE A 52 9.17 6.32 -7.49
C ILE A 52 8.13 5.39 -6.85
N ILE A 53 6.96 5.90 -6.48
CA ILE A 53 5.87 5.09 -5.89
C ILE A 53 5.50 3.93 -6.82
N LYS A 54 5.35 4.21 -8.12
CA LYS A 54 5.02 3.18 -9.12
C LYS A 54 6.09 2.11 -9.20
N GLN A 55 7.36 2.49 -9.32
CA GLN A 55 8.45 1.53 -9.42
C GLN A 55 8.59 0.68 -8.15
N GLU A 56 8.49 1.30 -6.98
CA GLU A 56 8.55 0.59 -5.70
C GLU A 56 7.35 -0.35 -5.51
N MET A 57 6.15 0.07 -5.88
CA MET A 57 4.97 -0.79 -5.81
C MET A 57 5.07 -2.00 -6.75
N LEU A 58 5.52 -1.80 -7.99
CA LEU A 58 5.76 -2.91 -8.92
C LEU A 58 6.80 -3.90 -8.37
N ALA A 59 7.90 -3.41 -7.79
CA ALA A 59 8.93 -4.25 -7.18
C ALA A 59 8.41 -5.04 -5.96
N LEU A 60 7.40 -4.53 -5.26
CA LEU A 60 6.75 -5.18 -4.13
C LEU A 60 5.58 -6.11 -4.55
N GLY A 61 5.29 -6.21 -5.85
CA GLY A 61 4.18 -6.98 -6.41
C GLY A 61 2.81 -6.33 -6.22
N GLY A 62 2.76 -5.03 -5.93
CA GLY A 62 1.55 -4.21 -5.94
C GLY A 62 1.46 -3.40 -7.24
N GLU A 63 0.59 -2.39 -7.27
CA GLU A 63 0.42 -1.52 -8.43
C GLU A 63 0.27 -0.05 -8.02
N ALA A 64 0.71 0.86 -8.88
CA ALA A 64 0.31 2.26 -8.80
C ALA A 64 0.07 2.84 -10.20
N ALA A 65 -1.15 3.31 -10.43
CA ALA A 65 -1.49 4.08 -11.62
C ALA A 65 -1.05 5.54 -11.42
N VAL A 66 -0.35 6.07 -12.42
CA VAL A 66 0.13 7.46 -12.48
C VAL A 66 -0.31 8.09 -13.79
N GLU A 67 -0.41 9.43 -13.83
CA GLU A 67 -0.77 10.13 -15.05
C GLU A 67 0.34 10.00 -16.11
N ARG A 68 -0.04 9.97 -17.39
CA ARG A 68 0.90 9.77 -18.52
C ARG A 68 2.06 10.78 -18.50
N GLY A 69 1.79 12.02 -18.08
CA GLY A 69 2.78 13.09 -18.02
C GLY A 69 3.90 12.87 -17.00
N CYS A 70 3.77 11.90 -16.08
CA CYS A 70 4.84 11.58 -15.14
C CYS A 70 6.09 11.02 -15.82
N ILE A 71 5.93 10.23 -16.89
CA ILE A 71 7.07 9.53 -17.51
C ILE A 71 8.08 10.48 -18.15
N ASN A 72 7.58 11.60 -18.69
CA ASN A 72 8.38 12.61 -19.38
C ASN A 72 8.41 13.95 -18.63
N MET A 73 7.96 13.98 -17.37
CA MET A 73 7.91 15.18 -16.53
C MET A 73 7.19 16.36 -17.19
N SER A 74 6.17 16.11 -18.02
CA SER A 74 5.43 17.15 -18.76
C SER A 74 4.29 17.80 -17.97
N ILE A 75 4.00 17.31 -16.77
CA ILE A 75 3.01 17.86 -15.83
C ILE A 75 3.72 18.28 -14.55
N GLU A 76 3.22 19.31 -13.87
CA GLU A 76 3.82 19.79 -12.61
C GLU A 76 3.39 18.96 -11.41
N LYS A 77 2.19 18.38 -11.47
CA LYS A 77 1.58 17.57 -10.41
C LYS A 77 0.78 16.44 -11.02
N SER A 78 0.70 15.32 -10.31
CA SER A 78 -0.01 14.11 -10.72
C SER A 78 -0.97 13.64 -9.64
N GLN A 79 -2.02 12.95 -10.06
CA GLN A 79 -2.75 12.02 -9.21
C GLN A 79 -2.08 10.64 -9.25
N VAL A 80 -2.13 9.90 -8.14
CA VAL A 80 -1.60 8.54 -8.05
C VAL A 80 -2.64 7.65 -7.38
N VAL A 81 -2.98 6.52 -8.00
CA VAL A 81 -3.83 5.49 -7.38
C VAL A 81 -2.96 4.29 -7.06
N ILE A 82 -2.72 4.06 -5.79
CA ILE A 82 -1.93 2.94 -5.26
C ILE A 82 -2.89 1.81 -4.89
N MET A 83 -2.56 0.58 -5.27
CA MET A 83 -3.36 -0.61 -5.01
C MET A 83 -2.45 -1.71 -4.45
N GLY A 84 -2.76 -2.22 -3.27
CA GLY A 84 -1.95 -3.26 -2.67
C GLY A 84 -2.44 -3.76 -1.32
N THR A 85 -1.74 -4.78 -0.83
CA THR A 85 -1.95 -5.33 0.50
C THR A 85 -1.32 -4.44 1.57
N LEU A 86 -1.82 -4.49 2.81
CA LEU A 86 -1.23 -3.79 3.95
C LEU A 86 0.26 -4.11 4.11
N LYS A 87 0.66 -5.37 3.86
CA LYS A 87 2.07 -5.77 3.82
C LYS A 87 2.89 -4.97 2.80
N GLN A 88 2.36 -4.74 1.61
CA GLN A 88 3.04 -3.98 0.56
C GLN A 88 3.14 -2.51 0.93
N TYR A 89 2.08 -1.91 1.51
CA TYR A 89 2.13 -0.53 1.99
C TYR A 89 3.18 -0.32 3.09
N LEU A 90 3.25 -1.22 4.08
CA LEU A 90 4.27 -1.13 5.13
C LEU A 90 5.69 -1.18 4.56
N LYS A 91 5.92 -2.03 3.55
CA LYS A 91 7.22 -2.09 2.84
C LYS A 91 7.48 -0.86 1.97
N LEU A 92 6.45 -0.34 1.30
CA LEU A 92 6.53 0.89 0.52
C LEU A 92 6.96 2.04 1.42
N LEU A 93 6.30 2.25 2.57
CA LEU A 93 6.65 3.28 3.53
C LEU A 93 8.10 3.16 4.01
N SER A 94 8.57 1.94 4.30
CA SER A 94 9.98 1.73 4.66
C SER A 94 10.93 2.16 3.55
N LYS A 95 10.59 1.91 2.28
CA LYS A 95 11.40 2.26 1.11
C LYS A 95 11.38 3.76 0.81
N LEU A 96 10.21 4.40 0.91
CA LEU A 96 10.08 5.83 0.71
C LEU A 96 10.80 6.63 1.80
N LYS A 97 10.81 6.16 3.05
CA LYS A 97 11.54 6.81 4.15
C LYS A 97 13.06 6.88 3.90
N MET A 98 13.65 5.92 3.21
CA MET A 98 15.07 5.97 2.80
C MET A 98 15.35 7.04 1.74
N GLN A 99 14.31 7.55 1.08
CA GLN A 99 14.35 8.59 0.05
C GLN A 99 13.64 9.87 0.54
N SER A 100 13.48 10.03 1.86
CA SER A 100 12.87 11.22 2.48
C SER A 100 13.63 12.49 2.08
N GLY A 101 12.91 13.61 2.03
CA GLY A 101 13.44 14.91 1.57
C GLY A 101 13.47 15.12 0.06
N TYR A 102 13.25 14.09 -0.77
CA TYR A 102 13.16 14.26 -2.24
C TYR A 102 11.72 14.39 -2.72
N PHE A 103 11.47 15.32 -3.64
CA PHE A 103 10.23 15.43 -4.42
C PHE A 103 8.92 15.45 -3.59
N GLY A 104 8.98 15.94 -2.34
CA GLY A 104 7.82 15.96 -1.44
C GLY A 104 7.41 14.60 -0.88
N LEU A 105 8.31 13.60 -0.90
CA LEU A 105 8.02 12.25 -0.40
C LEU A 105 7.64 12.23 1.08
N ASP A 106 8.05 13.21 1.89
CA ASP A 106 7.67 13.28 3.31
C ASP A 106 6.16 13.44 3.48
N ILE A 107 5.53 14.24 2.61
CA ILE A 107 4.07 14.43 2.59
C ILE A 107 3.40 13.14 2.12
N VAL A 108 3.93 12.49 1.08
CA VAL A 108 3.42 11.20 0.59
C VAL A 108 3.46 10.14 1.69
N ILE A 109 4.59 10.01 2.40
CA ILE A 109 4.78 9.07 3.52
C ILE A 109 3.74 9.33 4.60
N LYS A 110 3.55 10.60 4.97
CA LYS A 110 2.55 11.00 5.98
C LYS A 110 1.14 10.58 5.54
N GLU A 111 0.71 10.99 4.34
CA GLU A 111 -0.63 10.69 3.83
C GLU A 111 -0.90 9.19 3.74
N ILE A 112 0.03 8.41 3.18
CA ILE A 112 -0.11 6.95 3.11
C ILE A 112 -0.20 6.35 4.53
N SER A 113 0.65 6.79 5.46
CA SER A 113 0.66 6.28 6.83
C SER A 113 -0.68 6.53 7.53
N GLU A 114 -1.22 7.74 7.43
CA GLU A 114 -2.53 8.11 8.02
C GLU A 114 -3.68 7.29 7.42
N LYS A 115 -3.66 6.97 6.12
CA LYS A 115 -4.74 6.18 5.49
C LYS A 115 -4.68 4.69 5.82
N ILE A 116 -3.49 4.14 6.09
CA ILE A 116 -3.36 2.72 6.46
C ILE A 116 -3.49 2.47 7.97
N GLU A 117 -3.35 3.49 8.80
CA GLU A 117 -3.42 3.36 10.26
C GLU A 117 -4.72 2.67 10.73
N PRO A 118 -5.92 3.00 10.23
CA PRO A 118 -7.14 2.30 10.62
C PRO A 118 -7.14 0.80 10.28
N LEU A 119 -6.34 0.38 9.29
CA LEU A 119 -6.25 -1.02 8.82
C LEU A 119 -5.37 -1.89 9.74
N LEU A 120 -4.58 -1.27 10.62
CA LEU A 120 -3.71 -1.98 11.57
C LEU A 120 -4.46 -2.47 12.82
N ASN A 121 -5.65 -1.91 13.06
CA ASN A 121 -6.49 -2.19 14.21
C ASN A 121 -7.29 -3.50 14.06
#